data_AF-A0AAW5KJT4-F1
#
_entry.id   AF-A0AAW5KJT4-F1
#
_cell.length_a   1.000
_cell.length_b   1.000
_cell.length_c   1.000
_cell.angle_alpha   90.00
_cell.angle_beta   90.00
_cell.angle_gamma   90.00
#
_symmetry.space_group_name_H-M   'P 1'
#
loop_
_entity.id
_entity.type
_entity.pdbx_description
1 polymer ?
#
loop_
_entity_poly.entity_id
_entity_poly.type
_entity_poly.pdbx_seq_one_letter_code
_entity_poly.pdbx_strand_id
1 'polypeptide(L)'
;ELAFSTVEGFPHLDEEGFGRALAAAVTEGRAFLLPTGEGELAGAVILGRAPGWIDYLTVSPHCRRRGAARAMLRFAAARWPGSPLYLSTFRAGDRADRGYRAAF
;
A
#
# COMPACT_ATOMS: atom_id res chain seq x y z
N GLU A 1 -4.59 12.03 2.22
CA GLU A 1 -4.13 12.61 0.95
C GLU A 1 -3.31 11.63 0.09
N LEU A 2 -2.21 11.03 0.56
CA LEU A 2 -1.31 10.23 -0.30
C LEU A 2 -1.96 9.02 -1.00
N ALA A 3 -2.84 8.28 -0.32
CA ALA A 3 -3.56 7.16 -0.93
C ALA A 3 -4.46 7.63 -2.10
N PHE A 4 -5.03 8.84 -1.97
CA PHE A 4 -5.91 9.46 -2.96
C PHE A 4 -5.14 10.24 -4.01
N SER A 5 -3.95 10.80 -3.73
CA SER A 5 -3.12 11.44 -4.76
C SER A 5 -2.41 10.45 -5.68
N THR A 6 -2.49 9.16 -5.36
CA THR A 6 -2.02 8.06 -6.22
C THR A 6 -3.15 7.52 -7.12
N VAL A 7 -4.11 8.35 -7.56
CA VAL A 7 -5.30 7.94 -8.35
C VAL A 7 -4.95 7.01 -9.53
N GLU A 8 -3.81 7.20 -10.20
CA GLU A 8 -3.35 6.29 -11.27
C GLU A 8 -3.08 4.84 -10.79
N GLY A 9 -2.74 4.66 -9.52
CA GLY A 9 -2.36 3.39 -8.93
C GLY A 9 -3.51 2.52 -8.42
N PHE A 10 -4.71 3.09 -8.20
CA PHE A 10 -5.86 2.39 -7.61
C PHE A 10 -7.19 2.76 -8.28
N PRO A 11 -7.37 2.48 -9.59
CA PRO A 11 -8.65 2.72 -10.24
C PRO A 11 -9.75 1.85 -9.61
N HIS A 12 -10.95 2.43 -9.47
CA HIS A 12 -12.11 1.78 -8.82
C HIS A 12 -11.91 1.44 -7.34
N LEU A 13 -11.01 2.15 -6.63
CA LEU A 13 -10.91 2.03 -5.18
C LEU A 13 -12.24 2.39 -4.52
N ASP A 14 -12.76 1.49 -3.67
CA ASP A 14 -13.82 1.83 -2.72
C ASP A 14 -13.24 2.73 -1.63
N GLU A 15 -13.40 4.04 -1.81
CA GLU A 15 -12.84 5.06 -0.92
C GLU A 15 -13.34 4.95 0.52
N GLU A 16 -14.64 4.64 0.71
CA GLU A 16 -15.22 4.51 2.03
C GLU A 16 -14.74 3.24 2.74
N GLY A 17 -14.75 2.12 2.03
CA GLY A 17 -14.25 0.85 2.55
C GLY A 17 -12.77 0.96 2.91
N PHE A 18 -11.97 1.56 2.03
CA PHE A 18 -10.57 1.85 2.29
C PHE A 18 -10.39 2.78 3.49
N GLY A 19 -11.18 3.85 3.60
CA GLY A 19 -11.13 4.77 4.73
C GLY A 19 -11.38 4.07 6.07
N ARG A 20 -12.40 3.20 6.15
CA ARG A 20 -12.68 2.38 7.35
C ARG A 20 -11.53 1.44 7.68
N ALA A 21 -10.98 0.74 6.68
CA ALA A 21 -9.85 -0.17 6.87
C ALA A 21 -8.58 0.55 7.33
N LEU A 22 -8.31 1.73 6.76
CA LEU A 22 -7.19 2.59 7.14
C LEU A 22 -7.33 3.07 8.59
N ALA A 23 -8.51 3.56 8.97
CA ALA A 23 -8.75 4.01 10.35
C ALA A 23 -8.50 2.87 11.36
N ALA A 24 -9.02 1.67 11.09
CA ALA A 24 -8.75 0.50 11.93
C ALA A 24 -7.26 0.15 11.99
N ALA A 25 -6.55 0.20 10.84
CA ALA A 25 -5.12 -0.07 10.81
C ALA A 25 -4.29 0.95 11.57
N VAL A 26 -4.69 2.23 11.58
CA VAL A 26 -4.06 3.28 12.39
C VAL A 26 -4.28 3.00 13.88
N THR A 27 -5.51 2.73 14.30
CA THR A 27 -5.84 2.40 15.70
C THR A 27 -5.07 1.18 16.19
N GLU A 28 -4.84 0.20 15.31
CA GLU A 28 -4.10 -1.02 15.62
C GLU A 28 -2.58 -0.88 15.47
N GLY A 29 -2.05 0.30 15.11
CA GLY A 29 -0.61 0.54 14.96
C GLY A 29 0.02 -0.21 13.78
N ARG A 30 -0.75 -0.53 12.75
CA ARG A 30 -0.31 -1.28 11.56
C ARG A 30 -0.06 -0.41 10.31
N ALA A 31 -0.46 0.86 10.34
CA ALA A 31 -0.25 1.80 9.25
C ALA A 31 1.02 2.65 9.48
N PHE A 32 1.91 2.67 8.49
CA PHE A 32 3.19 3.39 8.56
C PHE A 32 3.39 4.27 7.33
N LEU A 33 3.99 5.44 7.57
CA LEU A 33 4.29 6.43 6.54
C LEU A 33 5.80 6.57 6.37
N LEU A 34 6.24 6.82 5.13
CA LEU A 34 7.63 7.14 4.81
C LEU A 34 7.71 8.64 4.45
N PRO A 35 8.18 9.53 5.34
CA PRO A 35 8.33 10.94 5.03
C PRO A 35 9.54 11.20 4.12
N THR A 36 9.49 12.28 3.32
CA THR A 36 10.65 12.78 2.55
C THR A 36 11.49 13.79 3.33
N GLY A 37 10.96 14.34 4.42
CA GLY A 37 11.60 15.38 5.25
C GLY A 37 11.02 16.79 5.04
N GLU A 38 10.32 17.04 3.93
CA GLU A 38 9.77 18.36 3.55
C GLU A 38 8.26 18.47 3.82
N GLY A 39 7.74 17.70 4.78
CA GLY A 39 6.30 17.56 5.01
C GLY A 39 5.58 16.69 3.97
N GLU A 40 6.29 16.21 2.94
CA GLU A 40 5.75 15.26 1.97
C GLU A 40 6.00 13.80 2.37
N LEU A 41 5.25 12.90 1.74
CA LEU A 41 5.37 11.45 1.95
C LEU A 41 5.85 10.77 0.67
N ALA A 42 6.89 9.95 0.80
CA ALA A 42 7.39 9.10 -0.26
C ALA A 42 6.52 7.85 -0.47
N GLY A 43 5.81 7.40 0.56
CA GLY A 43 4.94 6.22 0.49
C GLY A 43 4.28 5.89 1.82
N ALA A 44 3.45 4.85 1.79
CA ALA A 44 2.79 4.28 2.95
C ALA A 44 2.69 2.75 2.83
N VAL A 45 2.68 2.06 3.98
CA VAL A 45 2.45 0.62 4.07
C VAL A 45 1.46 0.34 5.19
N ILE A 46 0.52 -0.58 4.93
CA ILE A 46 -0.35 -1.17 5.96
C ILE A 46 0.04 -2.63 6.11
N LEU A 47 0.53 -2.96 7.30
CA LEU A 47 0.85 -4.34 7.66
C LEU A 47 -0.44 -5.12 7.91
N GLY A 48 -0.48 -6.34 7.41
CA GLY A 48 -1.55 -7.28 7.64
C GLY A 48 -1.61 -7.75 9.09
N ARG A 49 -2.74 -8.34 9.45
CA ARG A 49 -2.91 -8.97 10.78
C ARG A 49 -2.08 -10.24 10.93
N ALA A 50 -1.86 -10.96 9.84
CA ALA A 50 -1.00 -12.14 9.81
C ALA A 50 0.46 -11.74 9.54
N PRO A 51 1.44 -12.38 10.21
CA PRO A 51 2.85 -12.15 9.94
C PRO A 51 3.18 -12.36 8.45
N GLY A 52 3.98 -11.45 7.90
CA GLY A 52 4.40 -11.49 6.50
C GLY A 52 3.40 -10.92 5.50
N TRP A 53 2.14 -10.71 5.88
CA TRP A 53 1.13 -10.18 4.97
C TRP A 53 1.14 -8.65 4.92
N ILE A 54 1.09 -8.06 3.73
CA ILE A 54 0.94 -6.63 3.51
C ILE A 54 -0.46 -6.40 2.91
N ASP A 55 -1.28 -5.60 3.59
CA ASP A 55 -2.63 -5.26 3.11
C ASP A 55 -2.58 -4.14 2.07
N TYR A 56 -1.64 -3.22 2.21
CA TYR A 56 -1.52 -2.06 1.33
C TYR A 56 -0.07 -1.58 1.24
N LEU A 57 0.36 -1.22 0.04
CA LEU A 57 1.66 -0.62 -0.23
C LEU A 57 1.49 0.42 -1.35
N THR A 58 1.86 1.67 -1.08
CA THR A 58 1.84 2.73 -2.09
C THR A 58 3.10 3.57 -2.03
N VAL A 59 3.55 4.05 -3.19
CA VAL A 59 4.69 4.96 -3.35
C VAL A 59 4.22 6.15 -4.17
N SER A 60 4.50 7.35 -3.67
CA SER A 60 4.26 8.61 -4.38
C SER A 60 4.92 8.55 -5.76
N PRO A 61 4.22 8.92 -6.86
CA PRO A 61 4.76 8.89 -8.22
C PRO A 61 6.13 9.59 -8.35
N HIS A 62 6.31 10.73 -7.69
CA HIS A 62 7.55 11.52 -7.70
C HIS A 62 8.73 10.82 -7.00
N CYS A 63 8.45 9.85 -6.12
CA CYS A 63 9.44 9.07 -5.38
C CYS A 63 9.64 7.66 -5.98
N ARG A 64 8.96 7.30 -7.07
CA ARG A 64 9.16 6.02 -7.76
C ARG A 64 10.59 5.93 -8.31
N ARG A 65 11.12 4.70 -8.37
CA ARG A 65 12.50 4.40 -8.78
C ARG A 65 13.61 5.03 -7.91
N ARG A 66 13.26 5.63 -6.76
CA ARG A 66 14.20 6.17 -5.77
C ARG A 66 14.35 5.31 -4.52
N GLY A 67 13.93 4.04 -4.58
CA GLY A 67 14.10 3.08 -3.49
C GLY A 67 13.01 3.09 -2.40
N ALA A 68 12.01 3.98 -2.46
CA ALA A 68 10.94 4.08 -1.45
C ALA A 68 10.20 2.74 -1.22
N ALA A 69 9.80 2.04 -2.29
CA ALA A 69 9.17 0.71 -2.18
C ALA A 69 10.11 -0.29 -1.46
N ARG A 70 11.38 -0.30 -1.83
CA ARG A 70 12.39 -1.20 -1.24
C ARG A 70 12.59 -0.90 0.25
N ALA A 71 12.60 0.38 0.64
CA ALA A 71 12.72 0.78 2.04
C ALA A 71 11.53 0.27 2.86
N MET A 72 10.31 0.45 2.37
CA MET A 72 9.10 -0.03 3.06
C MET A 72 9.02 -1.56 3.13
N LEU A 73 9.43 -2.27 2.07
CA LEU A 73 9.49 -3.74 2.10
C LEU A 73 10.53 -4.26 3.09
N ARG A 74 11.71 -3.62 3.19
CA ARG A 74 12.70 -3.95 4.23
C ARG A 74 12.16 -3.68 5.63
N PHE A 75 11.45 -2.56 5.80
CA PHE A 75 10.79 -2.23 7.06
C PHE A 75 9.77 -3.31 7.46
N ALA A 76 8.92 -3.76 6.54
CA ALA A 76 7.95 -4.82 6.79
C ALA A 76 8.64 -6.15 7.13
N ALA A 77 9.66 -6.54 6.36
CA ALA A 77 10.43 -7.76 6.61
C ALA A 77 11.08 -7.77 8.00
N ALA A 78 11.58 -6.62 8.47
CA ALA A 78 12.17 -6.50 9.80
C ALA A 78 11.16 -6.69 10.95
N ARG A 79 9.86 -6.54 10.71
CA ARG A 79 8.82 -6.78 11.73
C ARG A 79 8.41 -8.23 11.84
N TRP A 80 8.73 -9.05 10.85
CA TRP A 80 8.42 -10.47 10.83
C TRP A 80 9.67 -11.27 10.47
N PRO A 81 10.68 -11.30 11.35
CA PRO A 81 11.91 -12.02 11.10
C PRO A 81 11.63 -13.51 10.86
N GLY A 82 12.17 -14.04 9.76
CA GLY A 82 11.98 -15.44 9.36
C GLY A 82 10.70 -15.71 8.55
N SER A 83 9.81 -14.74 8.39
CA SER A 83 8.60 -14.89 7.57
C SER A 83 8.81 -14.32 6.16
N PRO A 84 8.40 -15.04 5.10
CA PRO A 84 8.30 -14.45 3.77
C PRO A 84 7.25 -13.34 3.73
N LEU A 85 7.44 -12.36 2.85
CA LEU A 85 6.48 -11.29 2.61
C LEU A 85 5.50 -11.67 1.50
N TYR A 86 4.23 -11.32 1.71
CA TYR A 86 3.13 -11.55 0.78
C TYR A 86 2.31 -10.27 0.58
N LEU A 87 1.86 -10.04 -0.65
CA LEU A 87 0.96 -8.94 -1.05
C LEU A 87 0.16 -9.43 -2.26
N SER A 88 -1.12 -9.09 -2.34
CA SER A 88 -1.90 -9.24 -3.57
C SER A 88 -1.83 -7.96 -4.41
N THR A 89 -1.46 -8.06 -5.68
CA THR A 89 -1.45 -6.93 -6.62
C THR A 89 -2.76 -6.82 -7.42
N PHE A 90 -3.31 -7.95 -7.86
CA PHE A 90 -4.63 -8.04 -8.49
C PHE A 90 -5.38 -9.25 -7.91
N ARG A 91 -6.67 -9.07 -7.61
CA ARG A 91 -7.56 -10.17 -7.18
C ARG A 91 -8.37 -10.67 -8.38
N ALA A 92 -8.92 -11.89 -8.28
CA ALA A 92 -9.84 -12.38 -9.31
C ALA A 92 -11.06 -11.45 -9.42
N GLY A 93 -11.36 -10.97 -10.63
CA GLY A 93 -12.44 -10.01 -10.87
C GLY A 93 -12.12 -8.57 -10.43
N ASP A 94 -10.87 -8.27 -10.12
CA ASP A 94 -10.43 -6.93 -9.75
C ASP A 94 -10.58 -5.98 -10.95
N ARG A 95 -11.37 -4.92 -10.78
CA ARG A 95 -11.63 -3.94 -11.83
C ARG A 95 -10.39 -3.14 -12.20
N ALA A 96 -9.40 -3.10 -11.31
CA ALA A 96 -8.11 -2.51 -11.59
C ALA A 96 -7.20 -3.44 -12.42
N ASP A 97 -7.54 -4.71 -12.62
CA ASP A 97 -6.79 -5.61 -13.50
C ASP A 97 -6.90 -5.16 -14.96
N ARG A 98 -5.78 -5.12 -15.68
CA ARG A 98 -5.74 -4.77 -17.11
C ARG A 98 -6.59 -5.72 -17.95
N GLY A 99 -6.66 -7.01 -17.59
CA GLY A 99 -7.52 -7.97 -18.27
C GLY A 99 -9.01 -7.63 -18.15
N TYR A 100 -9.41 -7.10 -16.98
CA TYR A 100 -10.76 -6.60 -16.76
C TYR A 100 -11.02 -5.27 -17.49
N ARG A 101 -10.05 -4.34 -17.46
CA ARG A 101 -10.16 -3.04 -18.15
C ARG A 101 -10.31 -3.17 -19.66
N ALA A 102 -9.74 -4.19 -20.29
CA ALA A 102 -9.85 -4.40 -21.74
C ALA A 102 -11.23 -4.93 -22.18
N ALA A 103 -12.07 -5.36 -21.24
CA ALA A 103 -13.40 -5.91 -21.50
C ALA A 103 -14.54 -4.87 -21.45
N PHE A 104 -14.22 -3.60 -21.17
CA PHE A 104 -15.14 -2.46 -21.08
C PHE A 104 -14.53 -1.23 -21.78
#